data_AF-A0A0N4VIZ1-F1
#
_entry.id   AF-A0A0N4VIZ1-F1
#
_cell.length_a   1.000
_cell.length_b   1.000
_cell.length_c   1.000
_cell.angle_alpha   90.00
_cell.angle_beta   90.00
_cell.angle_gamma   90.00
#
_symmetry.space_group_name_H-M   'P 1'
#
loop_
_entity.id
_entity.type
_entity.pdbx_description
1 polymer ?
#
loop_
_entity_poly.entity_id
_entity_poly.type
_entity_poly.pdbx_seq_one_letter_code
_entity_poly.pdbx_strand_id
1 'polypeptide(L)'
;MMKIWIALLLPSLIFAYCNNTEHCLDAIRRIVTEQRQFWFGEQWKLMCTGSARHHRRPVDCYNPHELRHFFGIGNRLFRVNTYQAGYLQNLRIFPRILFKPKSGSYRACDHTFIVNETDGIVIEVGYDRPAIEPYRARHLPEIFWPGYDNGENSYIVLLVDIGFGTLKYAASDYPLKTKELRSYSTAENFRPVVNPVAALIFEQPKHLSANDIKLQSEAQLFNLPQFMLENGLENGLIGINLILISYDAYAIEKQRLKAVADNCHFLIEQQLQHNVPWEFIRSFPLNEMDSWLSMEFQQPATSGFGLYFIAEITQMSVHLDPLSNKQTPSLVVRKPPTVSSLRISENEITYQRNTRDFIGIATLESKHTLILFDPNKSFLHWMVIDIPSSALAIGQIQTGVTVSPYLQPIPKVPKTCSTYVFMLFLQPRSTSVSPISRYYNENHTLRSIYCQKNCTKSIFCRLRFDVREFKSLHQLRLSAINWMNVCYDLHEAQRQIARLTANLTLSTKAFENLKSKGHNSETLKSAPYSKR
;
A
#
# COMPACT_ATOMS: atom_id res chain seq x y z
N MET A 1 -17.09 -26.52 36.84
CA MET A 1 -16.37 -25.39 37.46
C MET A 1 -16.30 -24.25 36.46
N MET A 2 -17.20 -23.28 36.62
CA MET A 2 -17.41 -22.17 35.70
C MET A 2 -16.55 -20.99 36.15
N LYS A 3 -15.55 -20.58 35.37
CA LYS A 3 -14.73 -19.39 35.67
C LYS A 3 -15.38 -18.17 35.03
N ILE A 4 -16.05 -17.38 35.86
CA ILE A 4 -16.58 -16.06 35.52
C ILE A 4 -15.39 -15.09 35.51
N TRP A 5 -15.09 -14.48 34.37
CA TRP A 5 -14.20 -13.33 34.28
C TRP A 5 -15.06 -12.07 34.41
N ILE A 6 -14.98 -11.41 35.57
CA ILE A 6 -15.54 -10.07 35.78
C ILE A 6 -14.57 -9.09 35.10
N ALA A 7 -14.93 -8.62 33.90
CA ALA A 7 -14.29 -7.47 33.30
C ALA A 7 -14.75 -6.22 34.07
N LEU A 8 -13.90 -5.74 34.97
CA LEU A 8 -14.04 -4.43 35.61
C LEU A 8 -13.89 -3.35 34.53
N LEU A 9 -15.02 -2.87 34.01
CA LEU A 9 -15.15 -1.62 33.28
C LEU A 9 -14.90 -0.47 34.25
N LEU A 10 -13.64 -0.07 34.41
CA LEU A 10 -13.31 1.23 34.98
C LEU A 10 -13.67 2.30 33.93
N PRO A 11 -14.54 3.27 34.25
CA PRO A 11 -14.75 4.41 33.38
C PRO A 11 -13.41 5.12 33.23
N SER A 12 -13.01 5.38 31.99
CA SER A 12 -11.84 6.18 31.66
C SER A 12 -12.01 7.57 32.28
N LEU A 13 -11.47 7.75 33.48
CA LEU A 13 -11.18 9.06 34.05
C LEU A 13 -10.31 9.78 33.01
N ILE A 14 -10.88 10.82 32.41
CA ILE A 14 -10.16 11.77 31.58
C ILE A 14 -9.20 12.49 32.55
N PHE A 15 -8.03 11.90 32.78
CA PHE A 15 -6.94 12.60 33.44
C PHE A 15 -6.59 13.78 32.55
N ALA A 16 -6.83 14.99 33.07
CA ALA A 16 -6.47 16.22 32.39
C ALA A 16 -4.99 16.15 31.96
N TYR A 17 -4.79 16.28 30.66
CA TYR A 17 -3.49 16.26 30.03
C TYR A 17 -2.70 17.51 30.44
N CYS A 18 -1.49 17.30 30.94
CA CYS A 18 -0.59 18.35 31.41
C CYS A 18 -1.19 19.25 32.51
N ASN A 19 -1.35 18.72 33.74
CA ASN A 19 -1.81 19.52 34.88
C ASN A 19 -0.83 20.65 35.29
N ASN A 20 0.44 20.55 34.87
CA ASN A 20 1.48 21.54 35.16
C ASN A 20 2.12 22.02 33.85
N THR A 21 1.71 23.20 33.39
CA THR A 21 2.19 23.85 32.16
C THR A 21 3.72 23.92 32.10
N GLU A 22 4.38 24.34 33.19
CA GLU A 22 5.85 24.49 33.22
C GLU A 22 6.56 23.16 32.98
N HIS A 23 6.10 22.08 33.62
CA HIS A 23 6.68 20.75 33.42
C HIS A 23 6.60 20.30 31.95
N CYS A 24 5.48 20.59 31.27
CA CYS A 24 5.32 20.24 29.86
C CYS A 24 6.15 21.13 28.94
N LEU A 25 6.26 22.42 29.24
CA LEU A 25 7.15 23.33 28.51
C LEU A 25 8.61 22.91 28.64
N ASP A 26 9.05 22.49 29.83
CA ASP A 26 10.40 21.96 30.05
C ASP A 26 10.65 20.67 29.27
N ALA A 27 9.67 19.78 29.21
CA ALA A 27 9.76 18.59 28.37
C ALA A 27 9.91 18.93 26.88
N ILE A 28 9.17 19.94 26.38
CA ILE A 28 9.33 20.44 25.00
C ILE A 28 10.72 21.05 24.81
N ARG A 29 11.18 21.91 25.72
CA ARG A 29 12.53 22.52 25.67
C ARG A 29 13.63 21.46 25.61
N ARG A 30 13.43 20.29 26.21
CA ARG A 30 14.34 19.14 26.08
C ARG A 30 14.20 18.43 24.73
N ILE A 31 12.97 18.11 24.31
CA ILE A 31 12.74 17.36 23.06
C ILE A 31 13.21 18.12 21.82
N VAL A 32 13.10 19.45 21.80
CA VAL A 32 13.50 20.25 20.63
C VAL A 32 15.01 20.25 20.37
N THR A 33 15.83 19.90 21.37
CA THR A 33 17.29 19.77 21.25
C THR A 33 17.72 18.36 20.86
N GLU A 34 16.83 17.36 20.94
CA GLU A 34 17.15 15.98 20.63
C GLU A 34 17.39 15.76 19.13
N GLN A 35 18.58 15.26 18.79
CA GLN A 35 19.00 15.10 17.40
C GLN A 35 18.82 13.70 16.82
N ARG A 36 18.35 12.74 17.63
CA ARG A 36 18.24 11.32 17.25
C ARG A 36 16.83 10.76 17.36
N GLN A 37 15.88 11.57 17.82
CA GLN A 37 14.51 11.11 18.06
C GLN A 37 13.69 10.94 16.78
N PHE A 38 13.95 11.76 15.76
CA PHE A 38 13.16 11.80 14.52
C PHE A 38 13.95 11.39 13.29
N TRP A 39 13.24 10.97 12.25
CA TRP A 39 13.79 10.38 11.02
C TRP A 39 14.76 11.27 10.25
N PHE A 40 14.82 12.57 10.53
CA PHE A 40 15.69 13.55 9.87
C PHE A 40 16.94 13.92 10.69
N GLY A 41 17.16 13.27 11.82
CA GLY A 41 18.27 13.53 12.73
C GLY A 41 19.64 13.06 12.22
N GLU A 42 20.64 12.99 13.11
CA GLU A 42 21.99 12.51 12.77
C GLU A 42 21.99 11.11 12.15
N GLN A 43 21.08 10.23 12.59
CA GLN A 43 20.95 8.88 12.08
C GLN A 43 20.63 8.87 10.59
N TRP A 44 19.82 9.80 10.11
CA TRP A 44 19.53 9.94 8.69
C TRP A 44 20.79 10.25 7.89
N LYS A 45 21.61 11.20 8.37
CA LYS A 45 22.88 11.54 7.73
C LYS A 45 23.76 10.29 7.62
N LEU A 46 23.91 9.54 8.70
CA LEU A 46 24.71 8.31 8.71
C LEU A 46 24.20 7.25 7.74
N MET A 47 22.89 7.10 7.61
CA MET A 47 22.29 6.05 6.77
C MET A 47 22.19 6.43 5.29
N CYS A 48 22.04 7.72 4.99
CA CYS A 48 21.67 8.21 3.66
C CYS A 48 22.77 9.01 2.97
N THR A 49 23.88 9.29 3.65
CA THR A 49 25.07 9.91 3.04
C THR A 49 26.20 8.86 2.93
N GLY A 50 26.83 8.77 1.75
CA GLY A 50 27.92 7.81 1.47
C GLY A 50 27.51 6.52 0.76
N SER A 51 28.41 5.53 0.73
CA SER A 51 28.28 4.24 0.02
C SER A 51 27.16 3.33 0.58
N ALA A 52 26.70 3.58 1.80
CA ALA A 52 25.54 2.92 2.41
C ALA A 52 24.20 3.23 1.68
N ARG A 53 24.14 4.32 0.91
CA ARG A 53 22.94 4.74 0.16
C ARG A 53 22.50 3.71 -0.89
N HIS A 54 23.44 2.98 -1.50
CA HIS A 54 23.13 2.06 -2.61
C HIS A 54 22.26 0.85 -2.21
N HIS A 55 22.15 0.56 -0.91
CA HIS A 55 21.38 -0.59 -0.39
C HIS A 55 20.09 -0.17 0.32
N ARG A 56 19.73 1.12 0.29
CA ARG A 56 18.57 1.66 1.01
C ARG A 56 17.47 2.08 0.05
N ARG A 57 16.22 1.99 0.53
CA ARG A 57 15.06 2.43 -0.24
C ARG A 57 15.13 3.95 -0.42
N PRO A 58 14.89 4.47 -1.64
CA PRO A 58 14.87 5.92 -1.89
C PRO A 58 13.94 6.68 -0.93
N VAL A 59 12.77 6.10 -0.63
CA VAL A 59 11.80 6.61 0.35
C VAL A 59 12.49 6.88 1.68
N ASP A 60 13.24 5.93 2.22
CA ASP A 60 13.89 6.06 3.53
C ASP A 60 14.86 7.25 3.59
N CYS A 61 15.45 7.62 2.45
CA CYS A 61 16.41 8.71 2.34
C CYS A 61 15.87 10.04 1.82
N TYR A 62 14.59 10.15 1.46
CA TYR A 62 14.00 11.41 1.01
C TYR A 62 14.04 12.52 2.08
N ASN A 63 14.74 13.62 1.83
CA ASN A 63 14.79 14.75 2.76
C ASN A 63 14.88 16.04 1.93
N PRO A 64 14.00 17.05 2.16
CA PRO A 64 14.06 18.30 1.40
C PRO A 64 15.45 18.91 1.48
N HIS A 65 15.99 19.34 0.33
CA HIS A 65 17.40 19.73 0.20
C HIS A 65 17.79 20.83 1.19
N GLU A 66 16.92 21.81 1.35
CA GLU A 66 17.05 22.97 2.23
C GLU A 66 16.99 22.61 3.73
N LEU A 67 16.58 21.38 4.07
CA LEU A 67 16.45 20.91 5.45
C LEU A 67 17.50 19.86 5.87
N ARG A 68 18.33 19.38 4.94
CA ARG A 68 19.26 18.25 5.18
C ARG A 68 20.34 18.51 6.21
N HIS A 69 20.62 19.79 6.52
CA HIS A 69 21.68 20.20 7.44
C HIS A 69 21.18 20.44 8.88
N PHE A 70 19.87 20.35 9.12
CA PHE A 70 19.26 20.63 10.41
C PHE A 70 18.80 19.34 11.08
N PHE A 71 19.49 18.97 12.17
CA PHE A 71 19.40 17.63 12.78
C PHE A 71 18.52 17.55 14.04
N GLY A 72 17.61 18.48 14.28
CA GLY A 72 16.69 18.46 15.42
C GLY A 72 15.46 19.32 15.14
N ILE A 73 14.44 19.28 16.02
CA ILE A 73 13.24 20.11 15.82
C ILE A 73 13.61 21.60 15.88
N GLY A 74 14.36 22.02 16.90
CA GLY A 74 14.76 23.43 17.05
C GLY A 74 15.59 23.92 15.85
N ASN A 75 16.56 23.11 15.40
CA ASN A 75 17.37 23.43 14.23
C ASN A 75 16.52 23.62 12.96
N ARG A 76 15.56 22.73 12.73
CA ARG A 76 14.71 22.77 11.53
C ARG A 76 13.71 23.91 11.56
N LEU A 77 13.06 24.10 12.70
CA LEU A 77 12.05 25.13 12.86
C LEU A 77 12.67 26.53 12.72
N PHE A 78 13.80 26.77 13.38
CA PHE A 78 14.49 28.06 13.36
C PHE A 78 15.56 28.18 12.26
N ARG A 79 15.74 27.17 11.41
CA ARG A 79 16.74 27.17 10.31
C ARG A 79 18.16 27.55 10.78
N VAL A 80 18.57 27.02 11.94
CA VAL A 80 19.89 27.26 12.54
C VAL A 80 20.67 25.96 12.71
N ASN A 81 21.98 26.01 12.43
CA ASN A 81 22.87 24.86 12.61
C ASN A 81 23.08 24.52 14.10
N THR A 82 23.10 25.54 14.95
CA THR A 82 23.24 25.38 16.41
C THR A 82 22.04 26.01 17.08
N TYR A 83 21.16 25.18 17.61
CA TYR A 83 19.99 25.64 18.36
C TYR A 83 20.37 26.01 19.80
N GLN A 84 19.78 27.09 20.31
CA GLN A 84 19.97 27.58 21.68
C GLN A 84 18.64 27.65 22.42
N ALA A 85 18.65 27.39 23.73
CA ALA A 85 17.41 27.41 24.54
C ALA A 85 16.70 28.79 24.53
N GLY A 86 17.45 29.88 24.28
CA GLY A 86 16.91 31.25 24.22
C GLY A 86 15.81 31.45 23.17
N TYR A 87 15.77 30.64 22.10
CA TYR A 87 14.69 30.72 21.10
C TYR A 87 13.30 30.40 21.65
N LEU A 88 13.21 29.73 22.80
CA LEU A 88 11.97 29.33 23.46
C LEU A 88 11.85 29.90 24.89
N GLN A 89 12.54 31.01 25.17
CA GLN A 89 12.54 31.63 26.51
C GLN A 89 11.18 32.23 26.90
N ASN A 90 10.39 32.70 25.93
CA ASN A 90 9.10 33.37 26.17
C ASN A 90 7.91 32.41 26.29
N LEU A 91 8.15 31.10 26.23
CA LEU A 91 7.08 30.11 26.34
C LEU A 91 6.43 30.18 27.73
N ARG A 92 5.11 30.36 27.73
CA ARG A 92 4.24 30.38 28.92
C ARG A 92 2.92 29.63 28.73
N ILE A 93 2.64 29.19 27.50
CA ILE A 93 1.41 28.50 27.11
C ILE A 93 1.75 27.11 26.55
N PHE A 94 1.06 26.09 27.05
CA PHE A 94 1.11 24.76 26.47
C PHE A 94 -0.24 24.46 25.77
N PRO A 95 -0.32 24.58 24.42
CA PRO A 95 -1.56 24.37 23.70
C PRO A 95 -1.98 22.90 23.71
N ARG A 96 -3.23 22.64 24.09
CA ARG A 96 -3.91 21.34 23.98
C ARG A 96 -4.54 21.22 22.61
N ILE A 97 -4.43 20.04 22.00
CA ILE A 97 -4.80 19.82 20.59
C ILE A 97 -5.67 18.57 20.52
N LEU A 98 -6.89 18.74 19.99
CA LEU A 98 -7.89 17.68 19.91
C LEU A 98 -8.31 17.46 18.46
N PHE A 99 -8.23 16.21 18.00
CA PHE A 99 -8.81 15.79 16.73
C PHE A 99 -10.15 15.11 16.96
N LYS A 100 -11.12 15.41 16.09
CA LYS A 100 -12.42 14.75 16.01
C LYS A 100 -12.46 13.93 14.72
N PRO A 101 -11.89 12.70 14.72
CA PRO A 101 -11.83 11.89 13.52
C PRO A 101 -13.24 11.46 13.12
N LYS A 102 -13.44 11.32 11.81
CA LYS A 102 -14.72 10.86 11.24
C LYS A 102 -14.53 9.50 10.60
N SER A 103 -15.51 8.62 10.84
CA SER A 103 -15.65 7.36 10.13
C SER A 103 -15.74 7.57 8.61
N GLY A 104 -15.34 6.57 7.85
CA GLY A 104 -15.44 6.59 6.40
C GLY A 104 -14.61 5.51 5.75
N SER A 105 -14.66 5.47 4.42
CA SER A 105 -13.84 4.59 3.60
C SER A 105 -13.08 5.38 2.55
N TYR A 106 -11.89 4.93 2.20
CA TYR A 106 -11.11 5.51 1.12
C TYR A 106 -10.34 4.41 0.36
N ARG A 107 -9.99 4.70 -0.90
CA ARG A 107 -9.13 3.83 -1.71
C ARG A 107 -7.72 4.41 -1.73
N ALA A 108 -6.72 3.58 -1.48
CA ALA A 108 -5.31 3.93 -1.50
C ALA A 108 -4.48 2.71 -1.92
N CYS A 109 -3.45 2.89 -2.74
CA CYS A 109 -2.59 1.77 -3.15
C CYS A 109 -3.36 0.58 -3.75
N ASP A 110 -4.44 0.83 -4.51
CA ASP A 110 -5.37 -0.20 -5.03
C ASP A 110 -6.13 -1.03 -3.97
N HIS A 111 -6.13 -0.60 -2.72
CA HIS A 111 -6.86 -1.23 -1.62
C HIS A 111 -7.94 -0.31 -1.05
N THR A 112 -9.00 -0.90 -0.52
CA THR A 112 -10.07 -0.16 0.17
C THR A 112 -9.86 -0.25 1.68
N PHE A 113 -9.69 0.91 2.32
CA PHE A 113 -9.56 1.04 3.76
C PHE A 113 -10.87 1.56 4.35
N ILE A 114 -11.27 0.98 5.47
CA ILE A 114 -12.46 1.37 6.23
C ILE A 114 -11.97 1.79 7.61
N VAL A 115 -12.32 3.01 8.00
CA VAL A 115 -12.01 3.57 9.32
C VAL A 115 -13.33 3.75 10.05
N ASN A 116 -13.49 3.00 11.14
CA ASN A 116 -14.67 3.04 11.99
C ASN A 116 -14.31 3.70 13.31
N GLU A 117 -14.76 4.94 13.47
CA GLU A 117 -14.67 5.70 14.71
C GLU A 117 -16.00 5.64 15.46
N THR A 118 -15.94 5.67 16.79
CA THR A 118 -17.14 5.84 17.63
C THR A 118 -17.62 7.29 17.56
N ASP A 119 -18.93 7.51 17.49
CA ASP A 119 -19.49 8.85 17.45
C ASP A 119 -19.04 9.70 18.64
N GLY A 120 -18.60 10.93 18.37
CA GLY A 120 -18.12 11.86 19.39
C GLY A 120 -16.73 11.54 19.96
N ILE A 121 -15.97 10.59 19.39
CA ILE A 121 -14.60 10.35 19.83
C ILE A 121 -13.74 11.61 19.66
N VAL A 122 -12.93 11.88 20.67
CA VAL A 122 -11.97 12.97 20.69
C VAL A 122 -10.60 12.38 21.00
N ILE A 123 -9.63 12.65 20.14
CA ILE A 123 -8.24 12.21 20.32
C ILE A 123 -7.41 13.42 20.70
N GLU A 124 -6.95 13.46 21.95
CA GLU A 124 -5.95 14.42 22.39
C GLU A 124 -4.54 13.98 21.98
N VAL A 125 -3.82 14.88 21.32
CA VAL A 125 -2.46 14.63 20.80
C VAL A 125 -1.43 15.50 21.51
N GLY A 126 -0.18 15.03 21.51
CA GLY A 126 0.93 15.67 22.21
C GLY A 126 2.24 14.92 22.01
N TYR A 127 3.33 15.49 22.53
CA TYR A 127 4.68 14.91 22.40
C TYR A 127 4.85 13.57 23.14
N ASP A 128 4.01 13.31 24.14
CA ASP A 128 4.00 12.12 25.01
C ASP A 128 2.81 11.19 24.73
N ARG A 129 2.05 11.47 23.66
CA ARG A 129 0.91 10.67 23.21
C ARG A 129 1.31 9.78 22.02
N PRO A 130 0.58 8.68 21.78
CA PRO A 130 0.73 7.92 20.55
C PRO A 130 0.54 8.82 19.33
N ALA A 131 1.31 8.56 18.28
CA ALA A 131 1.20 9.30 17.04
C ALA A 131 -0.15 9.02 16.35
N ILE A 132 -0.79 10.07 15.83
CA ILE A 132 -2.08 9.98 15.13
C ILE A 132 -1.90 9.72 13.64
N GLU A 133 -2.76 8.88 13.06
CA GLU A 133 -2.75 8.60 11.62
C GLU A 133 -3.23 9.81 10.79
N PRO A 134 -2.60 10.10 9.63
CA PRO A 134 -2.97 11.21 8.76
C PRO A 134 -4.45 11.27 8.36
N TYR A 135 -5.11 10.14 8.11
CA TYR A 135 -6.54 10.09 7.82
C TYR A 135 -7.40 10.55 9.00
N ARG A 136 -7.02 10.18 10.23
CA ARG A 136 -7.72 10.63 11.45
C ARG A 136 -7.49 12.10 11.72
N ALA A 137 -6.30 12.59 11.41
CA ALA A 137 -5.91 14.00 11.51
C ALA A 137 -6.36 14.86 10.31
N ARG A 138 -7.22 14.37 9.40
CA ARG A 138 -7.50 15.06 8.13
C ARG A 138 -8.30 16.37 8.24
N HIS A 139 -8.91 16.64 9.38
CA HIS A 139 -9.68 17.85 9.64
C HIS A 139 -8.95 18.72 10.67
N LEU A 140 -9.18 20.04 10.60
CA LEU A 140 -8.61 21.01 11.54
C LEU A 140 -8.86 20.58 13.00
N PRO A 141 -7.82 20.47 13.85
CA PRO A 141 -8.01 20.18 15.26
C PRO A 141 -8.52 21.39 16.02
N GLU A 142 -9.15 21.15 17.16
CA GLU A 142 -9.41 22.17 18.17
C GLU A 142 -8.13 22.41 18.97
N ILE A 143 -7.74 23.68 19.10
CA ILE A 143 -6.51 24.10 19.80
C ILE A 143 -6.91 25.06 20.91
N PHE A 144 -6.60 24.76 22.16
CA PHE A 144 -6.97 25.64 23.27
C PHE A 144 -5.98 25.51 24.43
N TRP A 145 -6.05 26.42 25.38
CA TRP A 145 -5.27 26.40 26.62
C TRP A 145 -6.03 27.18 27.70
N PRO A 146 -5.67 27.05 28.98
CA PRO A 146 -6.33 27.80 30.04
C PRO A 146 -6.29 29.32 29.78
N GLY A 147 -7.46 29.97 29.78
CA GLY A 147 -7.58 31.43 29.60
C GLY A 147 -7.43 31.93 28.16
N TYR A 148 -7.51 31.05 27.14
CA TYR A 148 -7.39 31.44 25.73
C TYR A 148 -8.54 32.32 25.21
N ASP A 149 -9.72 32.25 25.82
CA ASP A 149 -10.98 32.85 25.39
C ASP A 149 -11.42 34.04 26.26
N ASN A 150 -10.53 34.56 27.10
CA ASN A 150 -10.79 35.70 27.99
C ASN A 150 -11.04 37.04 27.26
N GLY A 151 -10.85 37.09 25.94
CA GLY A 151 -11.20 38.24 25.08
C GLY A 151 -10.26 39.43 25.15
N GLU A 152 -9.22 39.36 25.98
CA GLU A 152 -8.23 40.44 26.14
C GLU A 152 -7.10 40.38 25.10
N ASN A 153 -6.80 39.18 24.61
CA ASN A 153 -5.67 38.92 23.73
C ASN A 153 -6.12 38.25 22.43
N SER A 154 -5.44 38.60 21.34
CA SER A 154 -5.52 37.91 20.05
C SER A 154 -4.23 37.13 19.81
N TYR A 155 -4.36 35.98 19.16
CA TYR A 155 -3.22 35.12 18.88
C TYR A 155 -3.13 34.77 17.40
N ILE A 156 -1.88 34.54 16.95
CA ILE A 156 -1.58 33.90 15.68
C ILE A 156 -1.24 32.43 15.95
N VAL A 157 -1.93 31.52 15.29
CA VAL A 157 -1.77 30.07 15.44
C VAL A 157 -1.20 29.50 14.15
N LEU A 158 -0.09 28.77 14.25
CA LEU A 158 0.53 28.07 13.12
C LEU A 158 0.63 26.57 13.39
N LEU A 159 0.37 25.75 12.38
CA LEU A 159 0.76 24.34 12.37
C LEU A 159 1.86 24.14 11.32
N VAL A 160 3.05 23.73 11.74
CA VAL A 160 4.22 23.59 10.86
C VAL A 160 4.71 22.14 10.89
N ASP A 161 4.70 21.48 9.72
CA ASP A 161 5.33 20.18 9.55
C ASP A 161 6.85 20.36 9.58
N ILE A 162 7.49 19.92 10.66
CA ILE A 162 8.92 20.13 10.88
C ILE A 162 9.75 19.23 9.96
N GLY A 163 9.28 18.02 9.67
CA GLY A 163 10.01 17.06 8.85
C GLY A 163 10.12 17.49 7.40
N PHE A 164 9.07 18.10 6.86
CA PHE A 164 9.07 18.56 5.47
C PHE A 164 9.13 20.08 5.32
N GLY A 165 9.06 20.85 6.43
CA GLY A 165 9.12 22.30 6.45
C GLY A 165 7.90 22.96 5.80
N THR A 166 6.73 22.35 5.86
CA THR A 166 5.52 22.89 5.21
C THR A 166 4.56 23.47 6.25
N LEU A 167 4.02 24.66 5.98
CA LEU A 167 2.99 25.27 6.82
C LEU A 167 1.63 24.64 6.48
N LYS A 168 1.04 23.96 7.47
CA LYS A 168 -0.19 23.18 7.37
C LYS A 168 -1.44 23.98 7.69
N TYR A 169 -1.33 25.00 8.53
CA TYR A 169 -2.41 25.89 8.92
C TYR A 169 -1.85 27.19 9.45
N ALA A 170 -2.54 28.30 9.17
CA ALA A 170 -2.26 29.58 9.79
C ALA A 170 -3.55 30.34 10.02
N ALA A 171 -3.71 30.89 11.21
CA ALA A 171 -4.81 31.78 11.54
C ALA A 171 -4.35 32.92 12.45
N SER A 172 -5.10 34.01 12.41
CA SER A 172 -4.90 35.21 13.22
C SER A 172 -6.21 35.58 13.92
N ASP A 173 -6.16 36.53 14.86
CA ASP A 173 -7.30 36.97 15.66
C ASP A 173 -7.99 35.81 16.41
N TYR A 174 -7.21 34.77 16.73
CA TYR A 174 -7.66 33.58 17.47
C TYR A 174 -7.88 33.91 18.95
N PRO A 175 -8.91 33.35 19.64
CA PRO A 175 -9.94 32.42 19.14
C PRO A 175 -11.23 33.09 18.65
N LEU A 176 -11.55 34.30 19.14
CA LEU A 176 -12.91 34.86 19.02
C LEU A 176 -13.24 35.40 17.62
N LYS A 177 -12.27 36.02 16.93
CA LYS A 177 -12.46 36.62 15.60
C LYS A 177 -11.56 35.95 14.57
N THR A 178 -11.35 34.65 14.74
CA THR A 178 -10.37 33.86 13.99
C THR A 178 -10.52 34.08 12.49
N LYS A 179 -9.47 34.63 11.88
CA LYS A 179 -9.34 34.73 10.43
C LYS A 179 -8.31 33.74 9.94
N GLU A 180 -8.77 32.82 9.08
CA GLU A 180 -7.92 31.85 8.42
C GLU A 180 -7.04 32.54 7.37
N LEU A 181 -5.73 32.41 7.53
CA LEU A 181 -4.72 32.92 6.61
C LEU A 181 -4.23 31.82 5.65
N ARG A 182 -4.24 30.57 6.13
CA ARG A 182 -4.02 29.37 5.32
C ARG A 182 -4.90 28.24 5.81
N SER A 183 -5.66 27.65 4.88
CA SER A 183 -6.53 26.50 5.16
C SER A 183 -5.76 25.28 5.65
N TYR A 184 -6.39 24.56 6.58
CA TYR A 184 -5.80 23.36 7.14
C TYR A 184 -5.56 22.29 6.08
N SER A 185 -4.34 21.78 6.04
CA SER A 185 -3.97 20.57 5.33
C SER A 185 -3.31 19.60 6.29
N THR A 186 -3.61 18.31 6.16
CA THR A 186 -3.00 17.29 7.02
C THR A 186 -1.52 17.08 6.71
N ALA A 187 -0.77 16.62 7.71
CA ALA A 187 0.59 16.17 7.52
C ALA A 187 0.57 14.74 6.95
N GLU A 188 0.96 14.62 5.68
CA GLU A 188 0.87 13.39 4.91
C GLU A 188 2.18 12.58 5.03
N ASN A 189 2.50 12.17 6.25
CA ASN A 189 3.70 11.36 6.48
C ASN A 189 3.55 9.97 5.84
N PHE A 190 4.43 9.68 4.89
CA PHE A 190 4.45 8.45 4.09
C PHE A 190 5.53 7.45 4.57
N ARG A 191 6.23 7.78 5.66
CA ARG A 191 7.32 6.99 6.22
C ARG A 191 6.84 6.12 7.37
N PRO A 192 7.43 4.93 7.56
CA PRO A 192 7.15 4.09 8.73
C PRO A 192 7.81 4.57 10.02
N VAL A 193 8.01 5.88 10.15
CA VAL A 193 8.62 6.55 11.30
C VAL A 193 7.83 7.82 11.57
N VAL A 194 7.63 8.16 12.84
CA VAL A 194 6.85 9.32 13.28
C VAL A 194 7.44 10.62 12.74
N ASN A 195 6.55 11.50 12.26
CA ASN A 195 6.88 12.85 11.83
C ASN A 195 6.29 13.90 12.80
N PRO A 196 7.07 14.85 13.32
CA PRO A 196 6.57 15.88 14.21
C PRO A 196 6.00 17.09 13.45
N VAL A 197 4.85 17.59 13.90
CA VAL A 197 4.26 18.86 13.51
C VAL A 197 4.22 19.78 14.73
N ALA A 198 4.74 20.99 14.62
CA ALA A 198 4.67 21.98 15.69
C ALA A 198 3.35 22.76 15.62
N ALA A 199 2.64 22.87 16.74
CA ALA A 199 1.63 23.88 16.94
C ALA A 199 2.26 25.06 17.66
N LEU A 200 2.30 26.22 17.01
CA LEU A 200 2.95 27.43 17.51
C LEU A 200 1.91 28.50 17.79
N ILE A 201 2.01 29.13 18.95
CA ILE A 201 1.12 30.20 19.40
C ILE A 201 1.94 31.47 19.58
N PHE A 202 1.59 32.48 18.79
CA PHE A 202 2.17 33.80 18.87
C PHE A 202 1.18 34.78 19.51
N GLU A 203 1.67 35.63 20.41
CA GLU A 203 0.95 36.83 20.83
C GLU A 203 0.84 37.77 19.64
N GLN A 204 -0.37 38.13 19.23
CA GLN A 204 -0.57 39.03 18.11
C GLN A 204 -0.42 40.49 18.59
N PRO A 205 0.54 41.26 18.04
CA PRO A 205 0.64 42.67 18.37
C PRO A 205 -0.65 43.42 18.01
N LYS A 206 -1.11 44.32 18.87
CA LYS A 206 -2.38 45.07 18.67
C LYS A 206 -2.43 45.87 17.36
N HIS A 207 -1.27 46.23 16.81
CA HIS A 207 -1.15 46.98 15.56
C HIS A 207 -1.12 46.08 14.32
N LEU A 208 -0.92 44.76 14.49
CA LEU A 208 -0.83 43.81 13.39
C LEU A 208 -2.21 43.24 13.11
N SER A 209 -2.83 43.67 12.00
CA SER A 209 -4.10 43.12 11.55
C SER A 209 -3.90 41.86 10.70
N ALA A 210 -4.93 41.02 10.61
CA ALA A 210 -4.91 39.83 9.77
C ALA A 210 -4.62 40.09 8.28
N ASN A 211 -4.90 41.30 7.77
CA ASN A 211 -4.58 41.66 6.38
C ASN A 211 -3.11 42.02 6.16
N ASP A 212 -2.41 42.40 7.24
CA ASP A 212 -1.03 42.88 7.18
C ASP A 212 -0.03 41.72 7.37
N ILE A 213 -0.50 40.55 7.81
CA ILE A 213 0.33 39.38 8.03
C ILE A 213 0.85 38.85 6.70
N LYS A 214 2.19 38.87 6.55
CA LYS A 214 2.90 38.34 5.41
C LYS A 214 3.14 36.86 5.59
N LEU A 215 2.52 36.05 4.73
CA LEU A 215 2.76 34.62 4.63
C LEU A 215 3.59 34.30 3.39
N GLN A 216 4.53 33.36 3.55
CA GLN A 216 5.33 32.84 2.46
C GLN A 216 4.50 31.99 1.49
N SER A 217 4.90 32.00 0.22
CA SER A 217 4.27 31.22 -0.84
C SER A 217 4.24 29.72 -0.54
N GLU A 218 3.19 29.03 -0.96
CA GLU A 218 3.06 27.56 -0.84
C GLU A 218 4.13 26.78 -1.61
N ALA A 219 4.73 27.39 -2.63
CA ALA A 219 5.81 26.78 -3.41
C ALA A 219 7.12 26.67 -2.64
N GLN A 220 7.28 27.41 -1.53
CA GLN A 220 8.49 27.45 -0.73
C GLN A 220 8.28 26.74 0.60
N LEU A 221 9.36 26.16 1.13
CA LEU A 221 9.35 25.66 2.49
C LEU A 221 9.19 26.83 3.46
N PHE A 222 8.35 26.64 4.47
CA PHE A 222 8.11 27.62 5.52
C PHE A 222 9.38 27.86 6.34
N ASN A 223 9.69 29.13 6.56
CA ASN A 223 10.84 29.64 7.30
C ASN A 223 10.31 30.49 8.45
N LEU A 224 10.25 29.90 9.64
CA LEU A 224 9.72 30.57 10.82
C LEU A 224 10.49 31.85 11.18
N PRO A 225 11.85 31.89 11.19
CA PRO A 225 12.59 33.12 11.43
C PRO A 225 12.20 34.26 10.48
N GLN A 226 12.06 33.98 9.19
CA GLN A 226 11.65 34.98 8.22
C GLN A 226 10.23 35.49 8.51
N PHE A 227 9.29 34.58 8.78
CA PHE A 227 7.94 34.94 9.17
C PHE A 227 7.91 35.80 10.44
N MET A 228 8.74 35.47 11.43
CA MET A 228 8.83 36.25 12.67
C MET A 228 9.33 37.67 12.42
N LEU A 229 10.40 37.82 11.62
CA LEU A 229 10.97 39.13 11.29
C LEU A 229 10.04 40.00 10.44
N GLU A 230 9.39 39.42 9.43
CA GLU A 230 8.51 40.15 8.51
C GLU A 230 7.23 40.67 9.18
N ASN A 231 6.85 40.08 10.30
CA ASN A 231 5.61 40.38 11.02
C ASN A 231 5.84 40.94 12.44
N GLY A 232 7.08 41.23 12.84
CA GLY A 232 7.40 41.78 14.17
C GLY A 232 7.05 40.85 15.34
N LEU A 233 7.28 39.55 15.17
CA LEU A 233 6.92 38.49 16.12
C LEU A 233 8.14 37.84 16.79
N GLU A 234 9.30 38.49 16.78
CA GLU A 234 10.59 37.94 17.25
C GLU A 234 10.52 37.46 18.71
N ASN A 235 9.79 38.19 19.54
CA ASN A 235 9.55 37.85 20.95
C ASN A 235 8.13 37.30 21.19
N GLY A 236 7.33 37.16 20.14
CA GLY A 236 5.90 36.84 20.23
C GLY A 236 5.59 35.37 20.41
N LEU A 237 6.55 34.45 20.21
CA LEU A 237 6.32 33.01 20.38
C LEU A 237 6.16 32.67 21.87
N ILE A 238 4.92 32.40 22.29
CA ILE A 238 4.56 32.21 23.69
C ILE A 238 4.02 30.80 23.99
N GLY A 239 3.75 30.00 22.97
CA GLY A 239 3.30 28.62 23.16
C GLY A 239 3.75 27.67 22.06
N ILE A 240 4.01 26.43 22.46
CA ILE A 240 4.37 25.33 21.55
C ILE A 240 3.91 23.99 22.11
N ASN A 241 3.41 23.12 21.23
CA ASN A 241 3.26 21.70 21.48
C ASN A 241 3.57 20.94 20.18
N LEU A 242 3.85 19.63 20.29
CA LEU A 242 4.15 18.77 19.16
C LEU A 242 2.98 17.81 18.92
N ILE A 243 2.54 17.72 17.68
CA ILE A 243 1.66 16.68 17.19
C ILE A 243 2.54 15.63 16.54
N LEU A 244 2.53 14.42 17.10
CA LEU A 244 3.22 13.28 16.51
C LEU A 244 2.30 12.64 15.46
N ILE A 245 2.76 12.60 14.21
CA ILE A 245 2.02 12.04 13.08
C ILE A 245 2.65 10.71 12.69
N SER A 246 1.85 9.65 12.67
CA SER A 246 2.29 8.32 12.20
C SER A 246 2.20 8.27 10.68
N TYR A 247 1.85 7.13 10.10
CA TYR A 247 1.63 6.97 8.67
C TYR A 247 0.40 6.10 8.46
N ASP A 248 -0.20 6.22 7.29
CA ASP A 248 -1.26 5.33 6.84
C ASP A 248 -1.28 5.27 5.31
N ALA A 249 -2.12 4.39 4.78
CA ALA A 249 -2.29 4.25 3.34
C ALA A 249 -2.79 5.56 2.68
N TYR A 250 -3.57 6.37 3.40
CA TYR A 250 -4.06 7.65 2.90
C TYR A 250 -2.93 8.62 2.57
N ALA A 251 -1.98 8.81 3.49
CA ALA A 251 -0.83 9.68 3.26
C ALA A 251 0.10 9.14 2.18
N ILE A 252 0.37 7.83 2.16
CA ILE A 252 1.20 7.20 1.14
C ILE A 252 0.60 7.43 -0.25
N GLU A 253 -0.70 7.17 -0.43
CA GLU A 253 -1.38 7.37 -1.71
C GLU A 253 -1.36 8.83 -2.16
N LYS A 254 -1.60 9.77 -1.25
CA LYS A 254 -1.56 11.20 -1.59
C LYS A 254 -0.18 11.66 -2.07
N GLN A 255 0.88 11.18 -1.44
CA GLN A 255 2.26 11.51 -1.84
C GLN A 255 2.62 10.89 -3.17
N ARG A 256 2.12 9.68 -3.43
CA ARG A 256 2.24 9.01 -4.72
C ARG A 256 1.53 9.77 -5.85
N LEU A 257 0.30 10.22 -5.61
CA LEU A 257 -0.46 11.03 -6.58
C LEU A 257 0.24 12.38 -6.88
N LYS A 258 1.01 12.90 -5.94
CA LYS A 258 1.88 14.08 -6.11
C LYS A 258 3.24 13.75 -6.75
N ALA A 259 3.51 12.48 -7.08
CA ALA A 259 4.78 11.98 -7.58
C ALA A 259 5.99 12.33 -6.68
N VAL A 260 5.77 12.44 -5.36
CA VAL A 260 6.82 12.74 -4.37
C VAL A 260 7.54 11.46 -3.93
N ALA A 261 6.76 10.46 -3.53
CA ALA A 261 7.25 9.17 -3.06
C ALA A 261 6.22 8.07 -3.31
N ASP A 262 6.68 6.85 -3.57
CA ASP A 262 5.84 5.66 -3.71
C ASP A 262 6.27 4.58 -2.71
N ASN A 263 5.47 4.46 -1.65
CA ASN A 263 5.73 3.53 -0.55
C ASN A 263 4.59 2.52 -0.35
N CYS A 264 3.74 2.28 -1.35
CA CYS A 264 2.58 1.40 -1.16
C CYS A 264 2.96 -0.09 -1.00
N HIS A 265 4.09 -0.51 -1.58
CA HIS A 265 4.64 -1.86 -1.37
C HIS A 265 4.91 -2.16 0.11
N PHE A 266 5.21 -1.14 0.91
CA PHE A 266 5.43 -1.27 2.34
C PHE A 266 4.18 -1.74 3.10
N LEU A 267 2.97 -1.38 2.65
CA LEU A 267 1.73 -1.85 3.28
C LEU A 267 1.60 -3.38 3.17
N ILE A 268 2.01 -3.92 2.02
CA ILE A 268 2.05 -5.36 1.79
C ILE A 268 3.15 -6.03 2.63
N GLU A 269 4.34 -5.43 2.67
CA GLU A 269 5.46 -5.90 3.50
C GLU A 269 5.04 -6.03 4.97
N GLN A 270 4.41 -4.99 5.54
CA GLN A 270 3.94 -4.99 6.93
C GLN A 270 2.91 -6.09 7.18
N GLN A 271 1.94 -6.26 6.28
CA GLN A 271 0.92 -7.29 6.41
C GLN A 271 1.53 -8.70 6.42
N LEU A 272 2.53 -8.95 5.56
CA LEU A 272 3.23 -10.23 5.49
C LEU A 272 4.11 -10.49 6.72
N GLN A 273 4.74 -9.46 7.27
CA GLN A 273 5.55 -9.55 8.49
C GLN A 273 4.69 -9.81 9.74
N HIS A 274 3.51 -9.18 9.84
CA HIS A 274 2.64 -9.32 11.02
C HIS A 274 1.88 -10.65 11.03
N ASN A 275 1.26 -11.04 9.92
CA ASN A 275 0.34 -12.18 9.88
C ASN A 275 0.98 -13.47 9.37
N VAL A 276 2.23 -13.42 8.87
CA VAL A 276 3.07 -14.52 8.34
C VAL A 276 2.23 -15.70 7.81
N PRO A 277 1.49 -15.51 6.71
CA PRO A 277 0.50 -16.48 6.26
C PRO A 277 1.10 -17.78 5.70
N TRP A 278 2.38 -17.77 5.31
CA TRP A 278 3.08 -18.92 4.73
C TRP A 278 4.48 -19.06 5.32
N GLU A 279 4.94 -20.30 5.53
CA GLU A 279 6.23 -20.58 6.18
C GLU A 279 7.42 -19.93 5.47
N PHE A 280 7.42 -19.93 4.13
CA PHE A 280 8.54 -19.40 3.35
C PHE A 280 8.77 -17.90 3.60
N ILE A 281 7.74 -17.14 3.96
CA ILE A 281 7.80 -15.68 4.20
C ILE A 281 8.82 -15.33 5.29
N ARG A 282 8.97 -16.18 6.32
CA ARG A 282 9.92 -15.95 7.42
C ARG A 282 11.38 -15.84 6.95
N SER A 283 11.70 -16.55 5.87
CA SER A 283 13.05 -16.60 5.28
C SER A 283 13.17 -15.74 4.01
N PHE A 284 12.07 -15.18 3.53
CA PHE A 284 12.04 -14.50 2.24
C PHE A 284 12.46 -13.03 2.40
N PRO A 285 13.31 -12.48 1.51
CA PRO A 285 13.83 -11.12 1.65
C PRO A 285 12.78 -10.07 1.22
N LEU A 286 11.77 -9.84 2.06
CA LEU A 286 10.69 -8.88 1.78
C LEU A 286 11.19 -7.44 1.61
N ASN A 287 12.31 -7.10 2.23
CA ASN A 287 12.98 -5.80 2.10
C ASN A 287 13.53 -5.52 0.69
N GLU A 288 13.60 -6.52 -0.20
CA GLU A 288 13.96 -6.33 -1.60
C GLU A 288 12.86 -5.61 -2.40
N MET A 289 11.60 -5.70 -1.94
CA MET A 289 10.42 -5.13 -2.62
C MET A 289 10.60 -3.64 -2.87
N ASP A 290 10.30 -3.25 -4.10
CA ASP A 290 10.48 -1.88 -4.60
C ASP A 290 9.33 -1.39 -5.49
N SER A 291 8.28 -2.21 -5.68
CA SER A 291 7.07 -1.84 -6.40
C SER A 291 5.84 -2.56 -5.85
N TRP A 292 4.66 -2.21 -6.35
CA TRP A 292 3.42 -2.93 -6.09
C TRP A 292 2.87 -3.59 -7.35
N LEU A 293 2.00 -4.59 -7.17
CA LEU A 293 1.24 -5.22 -8.25
C LEU A 293 -0.22 -4.80 -8.24
N SER A 294 -0.65 -4.14 -9.31
CA SER A 294 -2.06 -3.90 -9.58
C SER A 294 -2.58 -5.05 -10.44
N MET A 295 -3.64 -5.70 -9.98
CA MET A 295 -4.22 -6.86 -10.65
C MET A 295 -5.71 -6.67 -10.83
N GLU A 296 -6.16 -6.79 -12.07
CA GLU A 296 -7.54 -6.59 -12.45
C GLU A 296 -8.02 -7.81 -13.22
N PHE A 297 -9.11 -8.40 -12.75
CA PHE A 297 -9.82 -9.44 -13.48
C PHE A 297 -11.11 -8.90 -14.08
N GLN A 298 -11.45 -9.42 -15.25
CA GLN A 298 -12.71 -9.10 -15.92
C GLN A 298 -13.76 -10.16 -15.58
N GLN A 299 -14.79 -9.75 -14.82
CA GLN A 299 -15.95 -10.59 -14.57
C GLN A 299 -16.88 -10.54 -15.78
N PRO A 300 -17.18 -11.67 -16.43
CA PRO A 300 -18.18 -11.71 -17.50
C PRO A 300 -19.60 -11.60 -16.93
N ALA A 301 -20.51 -10.98 -17.69
CA ALA A 301 -21.93 -11.06 -17.37
C ALA A 301 -22.41 -12.52 -17.49
N THR A 302 -23.14 -13.01 -16.48
CA THR A 302 -23.69 -14.36 -16.49
C THR A 302 -24.99 -14.41 -15.70
N SER A 303 -25.94 -15.19 -16.19
CA SER A 303 -27.13 -15.57 -15.43
C SER A 303 -26.95 -17.00 -14.94
N GLY A 304 -27.18 -17.20 -13.65
CA GLY A 304 -27.13 -18.50 -13.00
C GLY A 304 -28.48 -18.85 -12.39
N PHE A 305 -28.88 -20.11 -12.52
CA PHE A 305 -30.06 -20.64 -11.86
C PHE A 305 -29.63 -21.35 -10.57
N GLY A 306 -30.13 -20.88 -9.42
CA GLY A 306 -30.24 -21.66 -8.20
C GLY A 306 -31.61 -22.34 -8.16
N LEU A 307 -31.76 -23.38 -7.32
CA LEU A 307 -33.03 -24.11 -7.17
C LEU A 307 -34.24 -23.20 -6.83
N TYR A 308 -33.99 -22.01 -6.27
CA TYR A 308 -35.03 -21.06 -5.84
C TYR A 308 -34.77 -19.59 -6.23
N PHE A 309 -33.76 -19.31 -7.06
CA PHE A 309 -33.48 -17.92 -7.48
C PHE A 309 -32.71 -17.88 -8.80
N ILE A 310 -32.89 -16.79 -9.55
CA ILE A 310 -32.03 -16.43 -10.68
C ILE A 310 -31.06 -15.37 -10.17
N ALA A 311 -29.77 -15.65 -10.26
CA ALA A 311 -28.73 -14.66 -9.99
C ALA A 311 -28.26 -14.08 -11.32
N GLU A 312 -28.54 -12.79 -11.53
CA GLU A 312 -27.97 -12.02 -12.63
C GLU A 312 -26.70 -11.32 -12.15
N ILE A 313 -25.58 -11.66 -12.79
CA ILE A 313 -24.29 -11.06 -12.51
C ILE A 313 -23.93 -10.14 -13.66
N THR A 314 -23.68 -8.88 -13.33
CA THR A 314 -23.24 -7.87 -14.28
C THR A 314 -21.75 -8.01 -14.58
N GLN A 315 -21.37 -7.55 -15.77
CA GLN A 315 -19.98 -7.43 -16.15
C GLN A 315 -19.32 -6.35 -15.29
N MET A 316 -18.18 -6.66 -14.68
CA MET A 316 -17.44 -5.71 -13.84
C MET A 316 -15.95 -6.03 -13.76
N SER A 317 -15.14 -5.02 -13.49
CA SER A 317 -13.72 -5.17 -13.15
C SER A 317 -13.57 -5.47 -11.67
N VAL A 318 -12.85 -6.54 -11.34
CA VAL A 318 -12.54 -6.93 -9.96
C VAL A 318 -11.06 -6.75 -9.71
N HIS A 319 -10.71 -5.77 -8.89
CA HIS A 319 -9.33 -5.57 -8.44
C HIS A 319 -9.00 -6.50 -7.28
N LEU A 320 -7.80 -7.08 -7.28
CA LEU A 320 -7.32 -7.82 -6.13
C LEU A 320 -6.96 -6.87 -4.99
N ASP A 321 -7.50 -7.16 -3.81
CA ASP A 321 -7.25 -6.42 -2.58
C ASP A 321 -6.79 -7.39 -1.47
N PRO A 322 -5.49 -7.72 -1.42
CA PRO A 322 -4.89 -8.61 -0.41
C PRO A 322 -5.05 -8.11 1.03
N LEU A 323 -5.25 -6.81 1.25
CA LEU A 323 -5.38 -6.22 2.58
C LEU A 323 -6.82 -6.32 3.13
N SER A 324 -7.81 -6.39 2.24
CA SER A 324 -9.23 -6.41 2.62
C SER A 324 -9.77 -7.77 3.10
N ASN A 325 -8.95 -8.83 3.10
CA ASN A 325 -9.36 -10.22 3.37
C ASN A 325 -10.58 -10.72 2.55
N LYS A 326 -10.94 -10.02 1.48
CA LYS A 326 -12.08 -10.39 0.62
C LYS A 326 -11.76 -11.63 -0.20
N GLN A 327 -12.78 -12.47 -0.41
CA GLN A 327 -12.69 -13.61 -1.29
C GLN A 327 -12.87 -13.17 -2.75
N THR A 328 -12.03 -13.70 -3.63
CA THR A 328 -12.15 -13.50 -5.07
C THR A 328 -13.08 -14.57 -5.65
N PRO A 329 -14.16 -14.19 -6.36
CA PRO A 329 -15.09 -15.16 -6.94
C PRO A 329 -14.42 -16.11 -7.94
N SER A 330 -14.81 -17.39 -7.93
CA SER A 330 -14.21 -18.41 -8.79
C SER A 330 -14.47 -18.15 -10.29
N LEU A 331 -15.57 -17.48 -10.60
CA LEU A 331 -15.94 -17.10 -11.97
C LEU A 331 -14.89 -16.19 -12.61
N VAL A 332 -14.37 -15.26 -11.82
CA VAL A 332 -13.52 -14.16 -12.24
C VAL A 332 -12.11 -14.65 -12.57
N VAL A 333 -11.59 -15.61 -11.81
CA VAL A 333 -10.23 -16.16 -11.97
C VAL A 333 -10.10 -17.21 -13.07
N ARG A 334 -11.15 -17.45 -13.88
CA ARG A 334 -11.11 -18.42 -14.99
C ARG A 334 -10.19 -17.98 -16.13
N LYS A 335 -10.02 -16.68 -16.30
CA LYS A 335 -9.10 -16.06 -17.27
C LYS A 335 -7.94 -15.40 -16.51
N PRO A 336 -6.76 -15.26 -17.13
CA PRO A 336 -5.66 -14.52 -16.53
C PRO A 336 -6.05 -13.06 -16.28
N PRO A 337 -5.54 -12.43 -15.20
CA PRO A 337 -5.77 -11.01 -14.94
C PRO A 337 -4.92 -10.13 -15.86
N THR A 338 -5.33 -8.88 -16.00
CA THR A 338 -4.41 -7.80 -16.38
C THR A 338 -3.51 -7.50 -15.20
N VAL A 339 -2.20 -7.45 -15.43
CA VAL A 339 -1.19 -7.22 -14.39
C VAL A 339 -0.36 -6.02 -14.78
N SER A 340 -0.32 -5.02 -13.91
CA SER A 340 0.58 -3.88 -14.04
C SER A 340 1.39 -3.64 -12.77
N SER A 341 2.56 -3.05 -12.95
CA SER A 341 3.42 -2.59 -11.87
C SER A 341 4.02 -1.26 -12.30
N LEU A 342 3.80 -0.24 -11.50
CA LEU A 342 4.43 1.06 -11.69
C LEU A 342 5.54 1.23 -10.66
N ARG A 343 6.68 1.73 -11.11
CA ARG A 343 7.75 2.20 -10.24
C ARG A 343 7.89 3.69 -10.50
N ILE A 344 7.49 4.52 -9.54
CA ILE A 344 7.80 5.94 -9.59
C ILE A 344 9.30 6.06 -9.28
N SER A 345 10.09 6.53 -10.25
CA SER A 345 11.51 6.83 -10.00
C SER A 345 11.60 8.08 -9.14
N GLU A 346 11.79 7.89 -7.84
CA GLU A 346 11.93 9.00 -6.88
C GLU A 346 13.21 9.79 -7.17
N ASN A 347 13.05 11.10 -7.40
CA ASN A 347 14.10 12.09 -7.67
C ASN A 347 14.77 12.09 -9.05
N GLU A 348 14.12 11.58 -10.09
CA GLU A 348 14.40 12.09 -11.42
C GLU A 348 13.34 13.12 -11.81
N ILE A 349 13.71 14.41 -11.73
CA ILE A 349 13.11 15.51 -12.53
C ILE A 349 12.99 15.10 -14.01
N THR A 350 13.74 14.08 -14.39
CA THR A 350 13.71 13.35 -15.63
C THR A 350 12.54 12.39 -15.82
N TYR A 351 11.62 12.04 -14.91
CA TYR A 351 10.56 11.07 -15.27
C TYR A 351 9.66 11.57 -16.42
N GLN A 352 9.35 12.87 -16.47
CA GLN A 352 8.63 13.49 -17.60
C GLN A 352 9.52 13.92 -18.78
N ARG A 353 10.85 14.03 -18.59
CA ARG A 353 11.81 14.24 -19.72
C ARG A 353 12.31 12.93 -20.33
N ASN A 354 12.32 11.83 -19.57
CA ASN A 354 12.73 10.48 -19.97
C ASN A 354 11.75 9.87 -20.97
N THR A 355 10.51 10.36 -21.01
CA THR A 355 9.55 10.04 -22.08
C THR A 355 9.81 10.78 -23.39
N ARG A 356 10.72 11.76 -23.45
CA ARG A 356 10.99 12.56 -24.66
C ARG A 356 12.44 12.59 -25.14
N ASP A 357 13.45 12.40 -24.28
CA ASP A 357 14.87 12.64 -24.64
C ASP A 357 15.80 11.40 -24.66
N PHE A 358 15.30 10.18 -24.91
CA PHE A 358 16.16 9.01 -25.11
C PHE A 358 15.85 8.22 -26.40
N ILE A 359 16.28 8.79 -27.53
CA ILE A 359 16.52 8.03 -28.78
C ILE A 359 17.95 7.40 -28.76
N GLY A 360 18.74 7.56 -27.68
CA GLY A 360 20.18 7.21 -27.68
C GLY A 360 20.74 6.17 -26.70
N ILE A 361 20.05 5.78 -25.59
CA ILE A 361 20.58 4.85 -24.55
C ILE A 361 19.48 3.88 -24.06
N ALA A 362 18.57 3.45 -24.94
CA ALA A 362 17.49 2.51 -24.65
C ALA A 362 17.91 1.03 -24.79
N THR A 363 19.17 0.68 -24.51
CA THR A 363 19.72 -0.66 -24.86
C THR A 363 19.59 -1.73 -23.78
N LEU A 364 19.15 -1.39 -22.56
CA LEU A 364 19.00 -2.36 -21.46
C LEU A 364 17.75 -2.08 -20.62
N GLU A 365 16.58 -2.25 -21.22
CA GLU A 365 15.34 -2.29 -20.46
C GLU A 365 15.36 -3.43 -19.44
N SER A 366 14.94 -3.15 -18.21
CA SER A 366 14.87 -4.17 -17.15
C SER A 366 13.74 -5.17 -17.46
N LYS A 367 14.03 -6.45 -17.26
CA LYS A 367 13.08 -7.54 -17.50
C LYS A 367 12.57 -8.13 -16.19
N HIS A 368 11.32 -8.57 -16.21
CA HIS A 368 10.65 -9.14 -15.05
C HIS A 368 10.13 -10.55 -15.31
N THR A 369 9.94 -11.27 -14.22
CA THR A 369 9.30 -12.59 -14.21
C THR A 369 8.09 -12.53 -13.27
N LEU A 370 6.91 -12.89 -13.78
CA LEU A 370 5.71 -13.07 -12.97
C LEU A 370 5.44 -14.56 -12.76
N ILE A 371 5.15 -14.93 -11.53
CA ILE A 371 4.65 -16.26 -11.17
C ILE A 371 3.31 -16.16 -10.41
N LEU A 372 2.47 -17.17 -10.58
CA LEU A 372 1.30 -17.46 -9.75
C LEU A 372 1.42 -18.88 -9.23
N PHE A 373 1.35 -19.08 -7.92
CA PHE A 373 1.46 -20.40 -7.31
C PHE A 373 0.58 -20.57 -6.07
N ASP A 374 0.31 -21.82 -5.71
CA ASP A 374 -0.31 -22.22 -4.43
C ASP A 374 0.84 -22.60 -3.47
N PRO A 375 1.12 -21.80 -2.43
CA PRO A 375 2.20 -22.06 -1.50
C PRO A 375 1.97 -23.30 -0.63
N ASN A 376 0.71 -23.63 -0.34
CA ASN A 376 0.37 -24.77 0.53
C ASN A 376 0.48 -26.10 -0.22
N LYS A 377 0.26 -26.09 -1.53
CA LYS A 377 0.35 -27.28 -2.40
C LYS A 377 1.64 -27.36 -3.19
N SER A 378 2.52 -26.35 -3.07
CA SER A 378 3.74 -26.20 -3.87
C SER A 378 3.45 -26.38 -5.36
N PHE A 379 2.46 -25.66 -5.89
CA PHE A 379 1.95 -25.88 -7.24
C PHE A 379 1.97 -24.60 -8.09
N LEU A 380 2.56 -24.66 -9.28
CA LEU A 380 2.67 -23.54 -10.21
C LEU A 380 1.45 -23.40 -11.13
N HIS A 381 0.74 -22.29 -11.02
CA HIS A 381 -0.44 -21.98 -11.83
C HIS A 381 -0.11 -21.19 -13.10
N TRP A 382 0.85 -20.28 -13.05
CA TRP A 382 1.21 -19.44 -14.20
C TRP A 382 2.65 -18.94 -14.07
N MET A 383 3.39 -18.90 -15.18
CA MET A 383 4.73 -18.32 -15.22
C MET A 383 4.97 -17.62 -16.56
N VAL A 384 5.32 -16.35 -16.48
CA VAL A 384 5.72 -15.51 -17.62
C VAL A 384 7.06 -14.88 -17.29
N ILE A 385 8.03 -15.05 -18.17
CA ILE A 385 9.39 -14.52 -18.03
C ILE A 385 9.62 -13.43 -19.08
N ASP A 386 10.69 -12.67 -18.91
CA ASP A 386 11.18 -11.68 -19.88
C ASP A 386 10.17 -10.58 -20.19
N ILE A 387 9.35 -10.22 -19.20
CA ILE A 387 8.37 -9.13 -19.32
C ILE A 387 9.13 -7.79 -19.29
N PRO A 388 9.10 -6.98 -20.35
CA PRO A 388 9.74 -5.67 -20.35
C PRO A 388 9.07 -4.72 -19.35
N SER A 389 9.86 -3.85 -18.69
CA SER A 389 9.34 -2.89 -17.69
C SER A 389 8.27 -1.94 -18.25
N SER A 390 8.46 -1.45 -19.47
CA SER A 390 7.54 -0.57 -20.18
C SER A 390 6.20 -1.26 -20.46
N ALA A 391 6.24 -2.52 -20.89
CA ALA A 391 5.05 -3.31 -21.13
C ALA A 391 4.31 -3.63 -19.82
N LEU A 392 5.05 -3.93 -18.75
CA LEU A 392 4.47 -4.15 -17.42
C LEU A 392 3.80 -2.89 -16.87
N ALA A 393 4.34 -1.70 -17.12
CA ALA A 393 3.75 -0.43 -16.67
C ALA A 393 2.37 -0.17 -17.29
N ILE A 394 2.15 -0.60 -18.53
CA ILE A 394 0.87 -0.43 -19.27
C ILE A 394 -0.03 -1.67 -19.27
N GLY A 395 0.30 -2.70 -18.49
CA GLY A 395 -0.52 -3.90 -18.35
C GLY A 395 -0.42 -4.93 -19.48
N GLN A 396 0.62 -4.86 -20.32
CA GLN A 396 0.81 -5.72 -21.50
C GLN A 396 1.73 -6.92 -21.21
N ILE A 397 1.33 -7.78 -20.29
CA ILE A 397 2.14 -8.94 -19.87
C ILE A 397 2.43 -9.95 -20.99
N GLN A 398 1.59 -10.00 -22.03
CA GLN A 398 1.72 -10.88 -23.19
C GLN A 398 2.97 -10.63 -24.04
N THR A 399 3.65 -9.49 -23.82
CA THR A 399 4.95 -9.19 -24.45
C THR A 399 6.08 -10.07 -23.91
N GLY A 400 5.91 -10.64 -22.71
CA GLY A 400 6.82 -11.63 -22.14
C GLY A 400 6.64 -13.03 -22.75
N VAL A 401 7.51 -13.94 -22.35
CA VAL A 401 7.48 -15.35 -22.79
C VAL A 401 6.76 -16.19 -21.75
N THR A 402 5.63 -16.79 -22.12
CA THR A 402 4.90 -17.71 -21.24
C THR A 402 5.61 -19.07 -21.17
N VAL A 403 6.16 -19.40 -20.01
CA VAL A 403 6.79 -20.71 -19.75
C VAL A 403 5.75 -21.74 -19.33
N SER A 404 4.84 -21.34 -18.45
CA SER A 404 3.75 -22.20 -17.94
C SER A 404 2.44 -21.45 -18.14
N PRO A 405 1.55 -21.89 -19.06
CA PRO A 405 0.28 -21.23 -19.33
C PRO A 405 -0.61 -21.13 -18.10
N TYR A 406 -1.45 -20.09 -18.08
CA TYR A 406 -2.37 -19.83 -16.98
C TYR A 406 -3.30 -21.02 -16.74
N LEU A 407 -3.21 -21.62 -15.55
CA LEU A 407 -4.15 -22.61 -15.06
C LEU A 407 -5.01 -21.99 -13.98
N GLN A 408 -6.31 -21.87 -14.25
CA GLN A 408 -7.32 -21.33 -13.33
C GLN A 408 -7.18 -21.84 -11.88
N PRO A 409 -6.91 -20.95 -10.91
CA PRO A 409 -6.71 -21.26 -9.51
C PRO A 409 -8.05 -21.39 -8.77
N ILE A 410 -8.78 -22.47 -9.05
CA ILE A 410 -10.09 -22.72 -8.44
C ILE A 410 -10.03 -24.05 -7.66
N PRO A 411 -10.34 -24.05 -6.34
CA PRO A 411 -10.49 -25.27 -5.58
C PRO A 411 -11.54 -26.19 -6.21
N LYS A 412 -11.26 -27.50 -6.29
CA LYS A 412 -12.18 -28.47 -6.89
C LYS A 412 -13.11 -29.12 -5.87
N VAL A 413 -12.77 -29.06 -4.59
CA VAL A 413 -13.48 -29.72 -3.50
C VAL A 413 -14.46 -28.74 -2.87
N PRO A 414 -15.75 -29.09 -2.72
CA PRO A 414 -16.73 -28.25 -2.03
C PRO A 414 -16.26 -27.85 -0.63
N LYS A 415 -16.60 -26.63 -0.22
CA LYS A 415 -16.23 -26.04 1.10
C LYS A 415 -14.73 -25.87 1.34
N THR A 416 -13.90 -25.92 0.30
CA THR A 416 -12.46 -25.65 0.41
C THR A 416 -12.11 -24.28 -0.16
N CYS A 417 -11.15 -23.62 0.47
CA CYS A 417 -10.55 -22.39 0.00
C CYS A 417 -9.04 -22.59 -0.16
N SER A 418 -8.47 -21.95 -1.17
CA SER A 418 -7.03 -21.90 -1.40
C SER A 418 -6.61 -20.44 -1.54
N THR A 419 -5.42 -20.16 -1.04
CA THR A 419 -4.75 -18.88 -1.26
C THR A 419 -3.74 -19.05 -2.38
N TYR A 420 -3.72 -18.09 -3.30
CA TYR A 420 -2.83 -18.09 -4.44
C TYR A 420 -2.00 -16.81 -4.42
N VAL A 421 -0.70 -16.97 -4.64
CA VAL A 421 0.28 -15.90 -4.49
C VAL A 421 0.85 -15.55 -5.85
N PHE A 422 0.80 -14.26 -6.16
CA PHE A 422 1.53 -13.67 -7.27
C PHE A 422 2.84 -13.08 -6.76
N MET A 423 3.93 -13.35 -7.47
CA MET A 423 5.21 -12.69 -7.21
C MET A 423 5.81 -12.18 -8.51
N LEU A 424 6.28 -10.93 -8.44
CA LEU A 424 7.02 -10.28 -9.49
C LEU A 424 8.48 -10.20 -9.08
N PHE A 425 9.35 -10.66 -9.97
CA PHE A 425 10.79 -10.63 -9.78
C PHE A 425 11.47 -9.79 -10.85
N LEU A 426 12.47 -9.02 -10.44
CA LEU A 426 13.43 -8.39 -11.33
C LEU A 426 14.49 -9.43 -11.74
N GLN A 427 14.72 -9.56 -13.04
CA GLN A 427 15.75 -10.43 -13.59
C GLN A 427 17.13 -9.76 -13.58
N PRO A 428 18.22 -10.54 -13.50
CA PRO A 428 19.57 -10.04 -13.77
C PRO A 428 19.65 -9.36 -15.14
N ARG A 429 20.40 -8.26 -15.22
CA ARG A 429 20.63 -7.55 -16.49
C ARG A 429 21.31 -8.48 -17.49
N SER A 430 20.80 -8.50 -18.72
CA SER A 430 21.36 -9.26 -19.84
C SER A 430 21.28 -8.44 -21.11
N THR A 431 22.37 -8.41 -21.87
CA THR A 431 22.46 -7.81 -23.21
C THR A 431 21.92 -8.73 -24.31
N SER A 432 21.61 -9.99 -23.98
CA SER A 432 21.14 -11.02 -24.90
C SER A 432 19.95 -11.80 -24.31
N VAL A 433 19.62 -12.97 -24.86
CA VAL A 433 18.61 -13.89 -24.29
C VAL A 433 18.89 -14.07 -22.79
N SER A 434 17.87 -13.83 -21.95
CA SER A 434 18.05 -13.89 -20.51
C SER A 434 18.48 -15.31 -20.07
N PRO A 435 19.28 -15.45 -19.00
CA PRO A 435 19.67 -16.78 -18.48
C PRO A 435 18.46 -17.67 -18.20
N ILE A 436 17.39 -17.11 -17.66
CA ILE A 436 16.13 -17.81 -17.38
C ILE A 436 15.43 -18.27 -18.67
N SER A 437 15.43 -17.45 -19.74
CA SER A 437 14.91 -17.88 -21.04
C SER A 437 15.71 -19.02 -21.64
N ARG A 438 17.04 -18.98 -21.55
CA ARG A 438 17.89 -20.07 -22.01
C ARG A 438 17.56 -21.38 -21.27
N TYR A 439 17.50 -21.34 -19.94
CA TYR A 439 17.16 -22.49 -19.10
C TYR A 439 15.83 -23.15 -19.50
N TYR A 440 14.78 -22.36 -19.73
CA TYR A 440 13.48 -22.92 -20.10
C TYR A 440 13.34 -23.30 -21.58
N ASN A 441 14.19 -22.78 -22.46
CA ASN A 441 14.22 -23.17 -23.88
C ASN A 441 14.88 -24.55 -24.09
N GLU A 442 15.72 -25.02 -23.16
CA GLU A 442 16.44 -26.30 -23.24
C GLU A 442 15.56 -27.51 -22.87
N ASN A 443 14.58 -27.85 -23.72
CA ASN A 443 13.71 -29.04 -23.56
C ASN A 443 13.12 -29.23 -22.15
N HIS A 444 12.84 -28.13 -21.45
CA HIS A 444 12.39 -28.16 -20.07
C HIS A 444 10.99 -28.77 -19.94
N THR A 445 10.74 -29.54 -18.87
CA THR A 445 9.48 -30.27 -18.63
C THR A 445 8.23 -29.35 -18.67
N LEU A 446 8.33 -28.15 -18.10
CA LEU A 446 7.28 -27.11 -18.16
C LEU A 446 6.92 -26.65 -19.57
N ARG A 447 7.85 -26.76 -20.53
CA ARG A 447 7.61 -26.43 -21.95
C ARG A 447 7.19 -27.62 -22.79
N SER A 448 7.20 -28.82 -22.23
CA SER A 448 6.71 -30.01 -22.94
C SER A 448 5.24 -29.84 -23.36
N ILE A 449 4.87 -30.43 -24.49
CA ILE A 449 3.49 -30.40 -25.02
C ILE A 449 2.48 -30.90 -23.98
N TYR A 450 2.89 -31.85 -23.13
CA TYR A 450 2.07 -32.38 -22.05
C TYR A 450 1.79 -31.37 -20.93
N CYS A 451 2.70 -30.44 -20.68
CA CYS A 451 2.56 -29.40 -19.67
C CYS A 451 1.82 -28.15 -20.17
N GLN A 452 1.88 -27.92 -21.49
CA GLN A 452 1.23 -26.81 -22.17
C GLN A 452 -0.28 -27.04 -22.37
N LYS A 453 -0.73 -28.29 -22.51
CA LYS A 453 -2.16 -28.63 -22.62
C LYS A 453 -2.82 -28.78 -21.25
N ASN A 454 -4.10 -28.38 -21.11
CA ASN A 454 -4.89 -28.62 -19.89
C ASN A 454 -5.33 -30.10 -19.78
N CYS A 455 -4.37 -31.00 -19.58
CA CYS A 455 -4.58 -32.44 -19.45
C CYS A 455 -4.13 -32.93 -18.06
N THR A 456 -4.55 -34.12 -17.64
CA THR A 456 -4.14 -34.71 -16.33
C THR A 456 -2.61 -34.79 -16.18
N LYS A 457 -1.88 -34.98 -17.29
CA LYS A 457 -0.42 -34.99 -17.32
C LYS A 457 0.22 -33.61 -17.05
N SER A 458 -0.50 -32.51 -17.29
CA SER A 458 0.01 -31.15 -17.03
C SER A 458 0.03 -30.77 -15.56
N ILE A 459 -0.68 -31.53 -14.72
CA ILE A 459 -0.65 -31.35 -13.27
C ILE A 459 0.72 -31.78 -12.74
N PHE A 460 1.25 -32.91 -13.22
CA PHE A 460 2.48 -33.49 -12.67
C PHE A 460 3.73 -32.63 -12.88
N CYS A 461 3.83 -31.95 -14.03
CA CYS A 461 4.97 -31.08 -14.34
C CYS A 461 4.99 -29.75 -13.55
N ARG A 462 3.90 -29.41 -12.84
CA ARG A 462 3.74 -28.16 -12.08
C ARG A 462 3.80 -28.34 -10.55
N LEU A 463 3.90 -29.60 -10.09
CA LEU A 463 4.02 -29.95 -8.67
C LEU A 463 5.44 -29.64 -8.16
N ARG A 464 5.55 -29.53 -6.83
CA ARG A 464 6.82 -29.31 -6.10
C ARG A 464 7.53 -28.01 -6.48
N PHE A 465 6.76 -26.98 -6.84
CA PHE A 465 7.30 -25.65 -7.06
C PHE A 465 7.64 -24.99 -5.71
N ASP A 466 8.93 -24.77 -5.45
CA ASP A 466 9.42 -23.95 -4.34
C ASP A 466 9.93 -22.60 -4.86
N VAL A 467 9.31 -21.52 -4.38
CA VAL A 467 9.63 -20.15 -4.79
C VAL A 467 11.02 -19.70 -4.33
N ARG A 468 11.55 -20.24 -3.23
CA ARG A 468 12.88 -19.93 -2.71
C ARG A 468 13.96 -20.52 -3.60
N GLU A 469 13.79 -21.80 -3.97
CA GLU A 469 14.68 -22.48 -4.91
C GLU A 469 14.65 -21.78 -6.27
N PHE A 470 13.44 -21.46 -6.77
CA PHE A 470 13.25 -20.74 -8.02
C PHE A 470 13.97 -19.37 -8.01
N LYS A 471 13.80 -18.56 -6.96
CA LYS A 471 14.48 -17.26 -6.83
C LYS A 471 16.00 -17.43 -6.84
N SER A 472 16.52 -18.39 -6.06
CA SER A 472 17.95 -18.63 -5.92
C SER A 472 18.58 -19.11 -7.22
N LEU A 473 17.96 -20.11 -7.88
CA LEU A 473 18.46 -20.71 -9.12
C LEU A 473 18.63 -19.67 -10.23
N HIS A 474 17.67 -18.75 -10.36
CA HIS A 474 17.65 -17.73 -11.41
C HIS A 474 18.21 -16.38 -10.97
N GLN A 475 18.81 -16.29 -9.77
CA GLN A 475 19.36 -15.06 -9.19
C GLN A 475 18.39 -13.88 -9.24
N LEU A 476 17.12 -14.15 -8.96
CA LEU A 476 16.04 -13.18 -9.04
C LEU A 476 16.01 -12.28 -7.80
N ARG A 477 15.64 -11.02 -8.00
CA ARG A 477 15.33 -10.08 -6.91
C ARG A 477 13.82 -9.89 -6.81
N LEU A 478 13.26 -9.98 -5.60
CA LEU A 478 11.85 -9.72 -5.39
C LEU A 478 11.55 -8.24 -5.64
N SER A 479 10.50 -7.95 -6.42
CA SER A 479 10.04 -6.59 -6.68
C SER A 479 8.67 -6.33 -6.04
N ALA A 480 7.73 -7.26 -6.18
CA ALA A 480 6.39 -7.13 -5.61
C ALA A 480 5.70 -8.48 -5.30
N ILE A 481 4.77 -8.46 -4.34
CA ILE A 481 3.93 -9.59 -3.96
C ILE A 481 2.46 -9.13 -3.95
N ASN A 482 1.55 -9.99 -4.39
CA ASN A 482 0.11 -9.83 -4.21
C ASN A 482 -0.51 -11.23 -4.03
N TRP A 483 -1.67 -11.37 -3.41
CA TRP A 483 -2.34 -12.66 -3.23
C TRP A 483 -3.85 -12.54 -3.31
N MET A 484 -4.50 -13.67 -3.53
CA MET A 484 -5.96 -13.79 -3.52
C MET A 484 -6.41 -15.06 -2.82
N ASN A 485 -7.58 -15.00 -2.21
CA ASN A 485 -8.26 -16.15 -1.61
C ASN A 485 -9.42 -16.55 -2.51
N VAL A 486 -9.40 -17.77 -3.04
CA VAL A 486 -10.48 -18.30 -3.88
C VAL A 486 -11.08 -19.52 -3.18
N CYS A 487 -12.40 -19.53 -3.05
CA CYS A 487 -13.14 -20.64 -2.48
C CYS A 487 -13.94 -21.38 -3.54
N TYR A 488 -14.30 -22.63 -3.24
CA TYR A 488 -15.35 -23.32 -3.99
C TYR A 488 -16.68 -22.62 -3.72
N ASP A 489 -17.19 -21.92 -4.73
CA ASP A 489 -18.43 -21.15 -4.66
C ASP A 489 -19.52 -21.75 -5.56
N LEU A 490 -20.68 -21.07 -5.61
CA LEU A 490 -21.81 -21.47 -6.44
C LEU A 490 -21.46 -21.53 -7.94
N HIS A 491 -20.58 -20.64 -8.42
CA HIS A 491 -20.19 -20.61 -9.84
C HIS A 491 -19.35 -21.82 -10.23
N GLU A 492 -18.48 -22.29 -9.34
CA GLU A 492 -17.75 -23.53 -9.57
C GLU A 492 -18.68 -24.74 -9.49
N ALA A 493 -19.62 -24.76 -8.55
CA ALA A 493 -20.63 -25.81 -8.44
C ALA A 493 -21.44 -25.96 -9.73
N GLN A 494 -22.02 -24.86 -10.22
CA GLN A 494 -22.79 -24.82 -11.47
C GLN A 494 -21.97 -25.31 -12.66
N ARG A 495 -20.70 -24.92 -12.75
CA ARG A 495 -19.82 -25.38 -13.83
C ARG A 495 -19.55 -26.87 -13.75
N GLN A 496 -19.30 -27.42 -12.57
CA GLN A 496 -19.05 -28.85 -12.41
C GLN A 496 -20.30 -29.65 -12.76
N ILE A 497 -21.49 -29.21 -12.33
CA ILE A 497 -22.77 -29.83 -12.70
C ILE A 497 -22.95 -29.78 -14.22
N ALA A 498 -22.77 -28.61 -14.86
CA ALA A 498 -22.91 -28.47 -16.31
C ALA A 498 -21.95 -29.40 -17.09
N ARG A 499 -20.71 -29.56 -16.61
CA ARG A 499 -19.74 -30.52 -17.19
C ARG A 499 -20.19 -31.97 -17.04
N LEU A 500 -20.70 -32.34 -15.86
CA LEU A 500 -21.23 -33.70 -15.62
C LEU A 500 -22.43 -33.98 -16.53
N THR A 501 -23.38 -33.03 -16.65
CA THR A 501 -24.55 -33.16 -17.53
C THR A 501 -24.19 -33.22 -19.02
N ALA A 502 -23.20 -32.44 -19.45
CA ALA A 502 -22.70 -32.50 -20.83
C ALA A 502 -22.02 -33.84 -21.14
N ASN A 503 -21.23 -34.37 -20.18
CA ASN A 503 -20.61 -35.69 -20.33
C ASN A 503 -21.65 -36.83 -20.33
N LEU A 504 -22.70 -36.71 -19.51
CA LEU A 504 -23.82 -37.67 -19.48
C LEU A 504 -24.57 -37.69 -20.82
N THR A 505 -24.86 -36.52 -21.40
CA THR A 505 -25.54 -36.41 -22.70
C THR A 505 -24.68 -36.89 -23.88
N LEU A 506 -23.35 -36.74 -23.81
CA LEU A 506 -22.42 -37.34 -24.77
C LEU A 506 -22.35 -38.87 -24.62
N SER A 507 -22.37 -39.38 -23.38
CA SER A 507 -22.38 -40.81 -23.09
C SER A 507 -23.67 -41.49 -23.56
N THR A 508 -24.84 -40.86 -23.38
CA THR A 508 -26.11 -41.40 -23.88
C THR A 508 -26.18 -41.39 -25.41
N LYS A 509 -25.74 -40.31 -26.07
CA LYS A 509 -25.64 -40.28 -27.54
C LYS A 509 -24.67 -41.32 -28.11
N ALA A 510 -23.54 -41.56 -27.42
CA ALA A 510 -22.61 -42.62 -27.79
C ALA A 510 -23.23 -44.02 -27.62
N PHE A 511 -24.04 -44.23 -26.58
CA PHE A 511 -24.76 -45.48 -26.34
C PHE A 511 -25.90 -45.72 -27.36
N GLU A 512 -26.63 -44.67 -27.75
CA GLU A 512 -27.65 -44.73 -28.80
C GLU A 512 -27.05 -45.02 -30.18
N ASN A 513 -25.88 -44.46 -30.50
CA ASN A 513 -25.14 -44.77 -31.73
C ASN A 513 -24.56 -46.19 -31.75
N LEU A 514 -24.32 -46.80 -30.59
CA LEU A 514 -23.94 -48.22 -30.51
C LEU A 514 -25.16 -49.14 -30.69
N LYS A 515 -26.34 -48.74 -30.20
CA LYS A 515 -27.60 -49.45 -30.47
C LYS A 515 -28.00 -49.38 -31.94
N SER A 516 -27.82 -48.25 -32.63
CA SER A 516 -28.16 -48.11 -34.05
C SER A 516 -27.23 -48.89 -34.98
N LYS A 517 -25.98 -49.15 -34.56
CA LYS A 517 -25.05 -50.05 -35.29
C LYS A 517 -25.28 -51.54 -34.99
N GLY A 518 -25.97 -51.88 -33.90
CA GLY A 518 -26.32 -53.25 -33.53
C GLY A 518 -27.51 -53.85 -34.29
N HIS A 519 -28.20 -53.08 -35.15
CA HIS A 519 -29.37 -53.54 -35.91
C HIS A 519 -29.14 -53.84 -37.40
N ASN A 520 -27.89 -53.81 -37.87
CA ASN A 520 -27.54 -54.17 -39.26
C ASN A 520 -26.60 -55.40 -39.34
N SER A 521 -26.91 -56.48 -38.63
CA SER A 521 -26.29 -57.79 -38.91
C SER A 521 -27.22 -58.99 -38.66
N GLU A 522 -28.32 -59.08 -39.38
CA GLU A 522 -28.96 -60.38 -39.66
C GLU A 522 -29.29 -60.46 -41.15
N THR A 523 -28.35 -61.02 -41.92
CA THR A 523 -28.61 -61.71 -43.20
C THR A 523 -27.36 -62.52 -43.57
N LEU A 524 -27.23 -63.72 -43.00
CA LEU A 524 -26.35 -64.76 -43.53
C LEU A 524 -27.16 -66.03 -43.75
N LYS A 525 -27.67 -66.10 -45.00
CA LYS A 525 -27.91 -67.26 -45.86
C LYS A 525 -28.12 -68.63 -45.20
N SER A 526 -29.32 -69.13 -45.39
CA SER A 526 -29.67 -70.55 -45.43
C SER A 526 -28.89 -71.31 -46.51
N ALA A 527 -28.38 -72.49 -46.16
CA ALA A 527 -27.97 -73.54 -47.09
C ALA A 527 -29.04 -74.64 -47.14
N PRO A 528 -29.22 -75.35 -48.27
CA PRO A 528 -30.44 -76.11 -48.55
C PRO A 528 -30.36 -77.57 -48.08
N TYR A 529 -31.52 -78.10 -47.72
CA TYR A 529 -31.79 -79.53 -47.60
C TYR A 529 -31.80 -80.19 -48.99
N SER A 530 -31.07 -81.30 -49.15
CA SER A 530 -31.29 -82.29 -50.20
C SER A 530 -31.53 -83.65 -49.56
N LYS A 531 -32.67 -84.27 -49.90
CA LYS A 531 -33.03 -85.65 -49.58
C LYS A 531 -32.51 -86.58 -50.68
N ARG A 532 -31.59 -87.48 -50.36
CA ARG A 532 -31.67 -88.94 -50.57
C ARG A 532 -30.49 -89.62 -49.90
#